data_AF-A0A800KLS4-F1
#
_entry.id   AF-A0A800KLS4-F1
#
_cell.length_a   1.000
_cell.length_b   1.000
_cell.length_c   1.000
_cell.angle_alpha   90.00
_cell.angle_beta   90.00
_cell.angle_gamma   90.00
#
_symmetry.space_group_name_H-M   'P 1'
#
loop_
_entity.id
_entity.type
_entity.pdbx_description
1 polymer ?
#
loop_
_entity_poly.entity_id
_entity_poly.type
_entity_poly.pdbx_seq_one_letter_code
_entity_poly.pdbx_strand_id
1 'polypeptide(L)'
;MSDLIDPTDVLPLRLPGRSGPRPRTVLVLGGGGMRGMAHIGVLKALQTLGIRYDAVVGTSIGAFVGAMVCGGNSLEEIESTLIEVQKQDYFRLNTVKLLLKGTRAPSMYQGKVFRESLKKMLPEIELTEMKIPFYCNAVRLESGGAVYWGTPGFTEISLVDAVYSSCSLPGVFEPLEWEGNNYVDGGIVDSVPLRFAKTLDADLIIAVDLTVKSTFKTPDYQRRVLPTLFRMFEIVEEVLVEQSLHMHVDHRVALIQPKVGHLHRFDFSKVGEVIQAGEEEALNVLTAHTSTRGLVSDEIKDGLTCPVMPKDHVSLHLDPSLCVGCGMCQMVCETDGFWAEAGVATVRKSANYECTRDHACVRNCPTNAISLGNL
;
A
#
# COMPACT_ATOMS: atom_id res chain seq x y z
N MET A 1 0.77 15.33 51.56
CA MET A 1 1.79 16.20 50.92
C MET A 1 2.63 15.26 50.09
N SER A 2 2.15 14.82 48.93
CA SER A 2 2.10 15.53 47.63
C SER A 2 3.50 15.71 47.02
N ASP A 3 4.13 14.59 46.67
CA ASP A 3 5.22 14.57 45.71
C ASP A 3 4.61 14.72 44.31
N LEU A 4 4.24 15.95 43.99
CA LEU A 4 3.90 16.36 42.63
C LEU A 4 5.21 16.43 41.85
N ILE A 5 5.32 15.56 40.84
CA ILE A 5 6.35 15.62 39.81
C ILE A 5 6.29 17.01 39.17
N ASP A 6 7.41 17.72 39.14
CA ASP A 6 7.54 19.02 38.50
C ASP A 6 7.23 18.87 36.99
N PRO A 7 6.25 19.59 36.43
CA PRO A 7 5.93 19.53 34.99
C PRO A 7 7.07 20.04 34.09
N THR A 8 8.17 20.53 34.66
CA THR A 8 9.39 20.90 33.93
C THR A 8 10.49 19.83 34.00
N ASP A 9 10.31 18.75 34.77
CA ASP A 9 11.18 17.56 34.77
C ASP A 9 10.90 16.62 33.59
N VAL A 10 10.39 17.18 32.49
CA VAL A 10 10.46 16.54 31.18
C VAL A 10 11.94 16.52 30.82
N LEU A 11 12.60 15.38 31.10
CA LEU A 11 13.88 15.02 30.47
C LEU A 11 13.80 15.54 29.04
N PRO A 12 14.62 16.53 28.63
CA PRO A 12 14.50 17.10 27.31
C PRO A 12 14.63 15.92 26.38
N LEU A 13 13.54 15.64 25.63
CA LEU A 13 13.60 14.78 24.47
C LEU A 13 14.64 15.45 23.60
N ARG A 14 15.90 15.03 23.75
CA ARG A 14 16.91 15.25 22.74
C ARG A 14 16.22 14.74 21.48
N LEU A 15 15.88 15.64 20.58
CA LEU A 15 15.73 15.30 19.18
C LEU A 15 17.07 15.69 18.56
N PRO A 16 18.10 14.83 18.68
CA PRO A 16 19.32 15.09 17.95
C PRO A 16 19.06 14.75 16.48
N GLY A 17 19.49 15.64 15.58
CA GLY A 17 19.99 15.20 14.29
C GLY A 17 20.92 14.01 14.54
N ARG A 18 20.53 12.85 14.03
CA ARG A 18 21.25 11.59 14.27
C ARG A 18 22.70 11.78 13.83
N SER A 19 23.62 11.79 14.78
CA SER A 19 25.02 11.47 14.51
C SER A 19 25.12 9.95 14.35
N GLY A 20 25.00 9.49 13.11
CA GLY A 20 25.07 8.08 12.73
C GLY A 20 24.78 7.92 11.23
N PRO A 21 25.16 6.78 10.62
CA PRO A 21 24.86 6.52 9.22
C PRO A 21 23.34 6.51 8.98
N ARG A 22 22.91 6.94 7.79
CA ARG A 22 21.50 6.87 7.36
C ARG A 22 21.02 5.41 7.46
N PRO A 23 19.83 5.13 8.02
CA PRO A 23 19.29 3.77 8.04
C PRO A 23 19.15 3.24 6.61
N ARG A 24 19.38 1.93 6.44
CA ARG A 24 19.05 1.23 5.21
C ARG A 24 17.52 1.17 5.09
N THR A 25 16.99 1.92 4.14
CA THR A 25 15.55 2.14 3.98
C THR A 25 15.02 1.36 2.79
N VAL A 26 14.00 0.53 2.99
CA VAL A 26 13.28 -0.15 1.90
C VAL A 26 11.93 0.52 1.70
N LEU A 27 11.63 0.91 0.46
CA LEU A 27 10.34 1.44 0.07
C LEU A 27 9.45 0.30 -0.46
N VAL A 28 8.28 0.12 0.11
CA VAL A 28 7.30 -0.89 -0.28
C VAL A 28 6.09 -0.20 -0.90
N LEU A 29 5.82 -0.49 -2.17
CA LEU A 29 4.71 0.07 -2.93
C LEU A 29 3.66 -1.01 -3.16
N GLY A 30 2.56 -0.93 -2.41
CA GLY A 30 1.50 -1.94 -2.47
C GLY A 30 0.67 -1.94 -3.76
N GLY A 31 -0.06 -3.04 -3.95
CA GLY A 31 -1.08 -3.17 -5.00
C GLY A 31 -2.30 -2.28 -4.75
N GLY A 32 -3.10 -2.03 -5.79
CA GLY A 32 -4.30 -1.20 -5.63
C GLY A 32 -4.96 -0.68 -6.92
N GLY A 33 -4.52 -1.12 -8.10
CA GLY A 33 -5.02 -0.60 -9.38
C GLY A 33 -4.84 0.91 -9.46
N MET A 34 -5.90 1.65 -9.81
CA MET A 34 -5.82 3.11 -9.97
C MET A 34 -5.54 3.90 -8.71
N ARG A 35 -5.77 3.32 -7.54
CA ARG A 35 -5.34 3.92 -6.27
C ARG A 35 -3.82 4.10 -6.21
N GLY A 36 -3.07 3.37 -7.05
CA GLY A 36 -1.62 3.47 -7.19
C GLY A 36 -1.10 4.84 -7.61
N MET A 37 -1.97 5.73 -8.13
CA MET A 37 -1.60 7.14 -8.33
C MET A 37 -1.15 7.82 -7.03
N ALA A 38 -1.63 7.36 -5.86
CA ALA A 38 -1.17 7.84 -4.57
C ALA A 38 0.34 7.62 -4.37
N HIS A 39 0.94 6.58 -4.97
CA HIS A 39 2.38 6.33 -4.91
C HIS A 39 3.19 7.51 -5.45
N ILE A 40 2.69 8.22 -6.48
CA ILE A 40 3.34 9.44 -7.00
C ILE A 40 3.37 10.51 -5.91
N GLY A 41 2.26 10.72 -5.20
CA GLY A 41 2.18 11.67 -4.09
C GLY A 41 3.12 11.32 -2.95
N VAL A 42 3.22 10.03 -2.60
CA VAL A 42 4.19 9.54 -1.60
C VAL A 42 5.62 9.84 -2.06
N LEU A 43 5.96 9.56 -3.32
CA LEU A 43 7.29 9.84 -3.87
C LEU A 43 7.59 11.35 -3.89
N LYS A 44 6.61 12.21 -4.21
CA LYS A 44 6.72 13.67 -4.10
C LYS A 44 7.01 14.09 -2.66
N ALA A 45 6.29 13.54 -1.68
CA ALA A 45 6.55 13.81 -0.27
C ALA A 45 7.95 13.36 0.17
N LEU A 46 8.40 12.17 -0.24
CA LEU A 46 9.76 11.69 0.05
C LEU A 46 10.84 12.62 -0.53
N GLN A 47 10.68 13.04 -1.78
CA GLN A 47 11.56 14.02 -2.44
C GLN A 47 11.51 15.38 -1.72
N THR A 48 10.32 15.84 -1.35
CA THR A 48 10.10 17.08 -0.61
C THR A 48 10.79 17.03 0.76
N LEU A 49 10.74 15.91 1.47
CA LEU A 49 11.37 15.77 2.78
C LEU A 49 12.86 15.38 2.69
N GLY A 50 13.41 15.11 1.50
CA GLY A 50 14.79 14.65 1.33
C GLY A 50 15.04 13.23 1.83
N ILE A 51 13.99 12.43 2.02
CA ILE A 51 14.09 11.05 2.52
C ILE A 51 14.48 10.13 1.36
N ARG A 52 15.61 9.44 1.51
CA ARG A 52 16.13 8.49 0.53
C ARG A 52 15.82 7.04 0.91
N TYR A 53 15.74 6.18 -0.10
CA TYR A 53 15.57 4.73 0.01
C TYR A 53 16.67 3.99 -0.76
N ASP A 54 16.97 2.75 -0.34
CA ASP A 54 18.06 1.91 -0.83
C ASP A 54 17.59 0.72 -1.66
N ALA A 55 16.31 0.38 -1.56
CA ALA A 55 15.66 -0.63 -2.39
C ALA A 55 14.16 -0.33 -2.50
N VAL A 56 13.54 -0.81 -3.57
CA VAL A 56 12.09 -0.73 -3.79
C VAL A 56 11.53 -2.12 -4.00
N VAL A 57 10.43 -2.43 -3.31
CA VAL A 57 9.63 -3.63 -3.54
C VAL A 57 8.23 -3.20 -3.96
N GLY A 58 7.76 -3.69 -5.11
CA GLY A 58 6.47 -3.32 -5.66
C GLY A 58 5.56 -4.51 -5.97
N THR A 59 4.25 -4.29 -5.86
CA THR A 59 3.22 -5.25 -6.29
C THR A 59 2.24 -4.58 -7.24
N SER A 60 1.95 -5.21 -8.38
CA SER A 60 0.98 -4.71 -9.36
C SER A 60 1.31 -3.27 -9.78
N ILE A 61 0.40 -2.31 -9.59
CA ILE A 61 0.67 -0.89 -9.86
C ILE A 61 1.91 -0.35 -9.11
N GLY A 62 2.21 -0.86 -7.91
CA GLY A 62 3.42 -0.54 -7.18
C GLY A 62 4.69 -1.08 -7.84
N ALA A 63 4.61 -2.23 -8.52
CA ALA A 63 5.71 -2.75 -9.34
C ALA A 63 5.96 -1.86 -10.57
N PHE A 64 4.90 -1.38 -11.22
CA PHE A 64 5.03 -0.45 -12.34
C PHE A 64 5.68 0.88 -11.92
N VAL A 65 5.17 1.52 -10.86
CA VAL A 65 5.75 2.77 -10.33
C VAL A 65 7.18 2.55 -9.84
N GLY A 66 7.42 1.44 -9.13
CA GLY A 66 8.73 1.05 -8.62
C GLY A 66 9.76 0.86 -9.73
N ALA A 67 9.40 0.19 -10.81
CA ALA A 67 10.27 -0.03 -11.97
C ALA A 67 10.69 1.29 -12.62
N MET A 68 9.74 2.21 -12.83
CA MET A 68 10.02 3.52 -13.42
C MET A 68 10.98 4.35 -12.56
N VAL A 69 10.71 4.44 -11.25
CA VAL A 69 11.54 5.25 -10.36
C VAL A 69 12.95 4.66 -10.18
N CYS A 70 13.06 3.33 -10.10
CA CYS A 70 14.36 2.65 -10.00
C CYS A 70 15.16 2.69 -11.30
N GLY A 71 14.46 2.73 -12.44
CA GLY A 71 15.07 2.95 -13.75
C GLY A 71 15.45 4.41 -14.01
N GLY A 72 15.05 5.32 -13.13
CA GLY A 72 15.51 6.70 -13.10
C GLY A 72 14.65 7.69 -13.87
N ASN A 73 13.38 7.36 -14.14
CA ASN A 73 12.39 8.30 -14.62
C ASN A 73 12.09 9.38 -13.57
N SER A 74 11.77 10.59 -14.03
CA SER A 74 11.34 11.68 -13.15
C SER A 74 9.89 11.46 -12.68
N LEU A 75 9.49 12.10 -11.58
CA LEU A 75 8.11 11.97 -11.09
C LEU A 75 7.09 12.54 -12.09
N GLU A 76 7.46 13.59 -12.83
CA GLU A 76 6.66 14.18 -13.90
C GLU A 76 6.48 13.23 -15.08
N GLU A 77 7.54 12.49 -15.44
CA GLU A 77 7.46 11.45 -16.47
C GLU A 77 6.53 10.32 -16.02
N ILE A 78 6.70 9.82 -14.79
CA ILE A 78 5.86 8.76 -14.22
C ILE A 78 4.38 9.17 -14.20
N GLU A 79 4.10 10.39 -13.74
CA GLU A 79 2.75 10.95 -13.70
C GLU A 79 2.16 11.07 -15.11
N SER A 80 2.92 11.59 -16.07
CA SER A 80 2.49 11.73 -17.46
C SER A 80 2.19 10.39 -18.12
N THR A 81 3.08 9.41 -17.93
CA THR A 81 2.92 8.04 -18.44
C THR A 81 1.66 7.40 -17.86
N LEU A 82 1.42 7.51 -16.56
CA LEU A 82 0.24 6.93 -15.92
C LEU A 82 -1.08 7.62 -16.34
N ILE A 83 -1.06 8.92 -16.57
CA ILE A 83 -2.20 9.66 -17.16
C ILE A 83 -2.43 9.26 -18.63
N GLU A 84 -1.38 8.94 -19.38
CA GLU A 84 -1.53 8.42 -20.74
C GLU A 84 -2.06 6.99 -20.74
N VAL A 85 -1.60 6.15 -19.79
CA VAL A 85 -2.11 4.79 -19.58
C VAL A 85 -3.62 4.80 -19.45
N GLN A 86 -4.13 5.75 -18.68
CA GLN A 86 -5.55 5.97 -18.49
C GLN A 86 -6.30 6.32 -19.78
N LYS A 87 -5.72 7.18 -20.63
CA LYS A 87 -6.38 7.72 -21.82
C LYS A 87 -6.47 6.70 -22.94
N GLN A 88 -5.51 5.79 -23.04
CA GLN A 88 -5.61 4.71 -24.00
C GLN A 88 -6.44 3.57 -23.43
N ASP A 89 -7.29 3.04 -24.29
CA ASP A 89 -8.29 2.02 -23.98
C ASP A 89 -7.60 0.63 -23.93
N TYR A 90 -6.53 0.48 -23.11
CA TYR A 90 -5.84 -0.81 -22.91
C TYR A 90 -6.79 -1.85 -22.30
N PHE A 91 -7.78 -1.34 -21.58
CA PHE A 91 -8.93 -2.07 -21.06
C PHE A 91 -10.09 -2.12 -22.07
N ARG A 92 -9.80 -2.22 -23.38
CA ARG A 92 -10.80 -2.57 -24.39
C ARG A 92 -11.30 -3.99 -24.17
N LEU A 93 -12.50 -4.09 -23.62
CA LEU A 93 -13.21 -5.35 -23.42
C LEU A 93 -13.26 -6.06 -24.76
N ASN A 94 -12.72 -7.28 -24.83
CA ASN A 94 -12.96 -8.12 -25.99
C ASN A 94 -14.33 -8.81 -25.84
N THR A 95 -15.39 -8.00 -25.81
CA THR A 95 -16.79 -8.44 -25.68
C THR A 95 -17.11 -9.50 -26.71
N VAL A 96 -16.52 -9.45 -27.91
CA VAL A 96 -16.69 -10.43 -28.98
C VAL A 96 -16.08 -11.80 -28.62
N LYS A 97 -14.86 -11.88 -28.05
CA LYS A 97 -14.28 -13.14 -27.57
C LYS A 97 -15.01 -13.69 -26.34
N LEU A 98 -15.42 -12.83 -25.42
CA LEU A 98 -16.20 -13.24 -24.24
C LEU A 98 -17.57 -13.82 -24.66
N LEU A 99 -18.21 -13.21 -25.67
CA LEU A 99 -19.47 -13.69 -26.25
C LEU A 99 -19.29 -14.99 -27.06
N LEU A 100 -18.21 -15.12 -27.84
CA LEU A 100 -17.95 -16.27 -28.71
C LEU A 100 -17.36 -17.49 -27.99
N LYS A 101 -16.52 -17.28 -26.98
CA LYS A 101 -15.81 -18.37 -26.26
C LYS A 101 -16.37 -18.62 -24.86
N GLY A 102 -17.24 -17.77 -24.33
CA GLY A 102 -17.82 -17.93 -23.00
C GLY A 102 -16.75 -18.13 -21.94
N THR A 103 -16.87 -19.22 -21.16
CA THR A 103 -15.92 -19.62 -20.11
C THR A 103 -14.56 -20.11 -20.61
N ARG A 104 -14.35 -20.24 -21.93
CA ARG A 104 -13.07 -20.68 -22.53
C ARG A 104 -12.13 -19.54 -22.90
N ALA A 105 -12.51 -18.28 -22.65
CA ALA A 105 -11.58 -17.16 -22.79
C ALA A 105 -10.66 -17.12 -21.55
N PRO A 106 -9.33 -17.18 -21.72
CA PRO A 106 -8.40 -17.19 -20.57
C PRO A 106 -8.37 -15.85 -19.82
N SER A 107 -8.79 -14.74 -20.43
CA SER A 107 -8.79 -13.40 -19.84
C SER A 107 -9.80 -12.44 -20.51
N MET A 108 -10.12 -11.35 -19.81
CA MET A 108 -11.01 -10.26 -20.29
C MET A 108 -10.31 -9.28 -21.26
N TYR A 109 -8.99 -9.10 -21.12
CA TYR A 109 -8.15 -8.22 -21.92
C TYR A 109 -6.98 -8.94 -22.59
N GLN A 110 -6.46 -8.35 -23.67
CA GLN A 110 -5.32 -8.91 -24.40
C GLN A 110 -4.02 -8.60 -23.65
N GLY A 111 -3.45 -9.63 -23.00
CA GLY A 111 -2.16 -9.54 -22.31
C GLY A 111 -1.06 -8.98 -23.20
N LYS A 112 -1.03 -9.40 -24.48
CA LYS A 112 -0.09 -8.88 -25.49
C LYS A 112 -0.16 -7.36 -25.67
N VAL A 113 -1.35 -6.76 -25.69
CA VAL A 113 -1.49 -5.29 -25.86
C VAL A 113 -0.92 -4.57 -24.64
N PHE A 114 -1.26 -5.05 -23.44
CA PHE A 114 -0.74 -4.47 -22.21
C PHE A 114 0.79 -4.61 -22.11
N ARG A 115 1.33 -5.78 -22.43
CA ARG A 115 2.78 -6.04 -22.48
C ARG A 115 3.52 -5.14 -23.48
N GLU A 116 3.01 -4.98 -24.70
CA GLU A 116 3.57 -4.05 -25.68
C GLU A 116 3.48 -2.58 -25.24
N SER A 117 2.52 -2.25 -24.38
CA SER A 117 2.43 -0.90 -23.81
C SER A 117 3.46 -0.72 -22.70
N LEU A 118 3.63 -1.71 -21.83
CA LEU A 118 4.69 -1.71 -20.82
C LEU A 118 6.08 -1.54 -21.46
N LYS A 119 6.35 -2.17 -22.61
CA LYS A 119 7.60 -1.96 -23.36
C LYS A 119 7.88 -0.50 -23.76
N LYS A 120 6.83 0.29 -24.01
CA LYS A 120 6.96 1.70 -24.41
C LYS A 120 7.10 2.64 -23.21
N MET A 121 6.61 2.19 -22.06
CA MET A 121 6.50 3.01 -20.87
C MET A 121 7.67 2.81 -19.92
N LEU A 122 8.05 1.54 -19.73
CA LEU A 122 9.15 1.17 -18.86
C LEU A 122 10.49 1.44 -19.54
N PRO A 123 11.53 1.76 -18.76
CA PRO A 123 12.87 1.94 -19.29
C PRO A 123 13.41 0.62 -19.87
N GLU A 124 14.17 0.72 -20.95
CA GLU A 124 14.83 -0.42 -21.61
C GLU A 124 16.16 -0.74 -20.89
N ILE A 125 16.04 -1.32 -19.69
CA ILE A 125 17.15 -1.71 -18.82
C ILE A 125 16.89 -3.06 -18.17
N GLU A 126 17.94 -3.79 -17.85
CA GLU A 126 17.82 -5.05 -17.10
C GLU A 126 17.60 -4.80 -15.60
N LEU A 127 17.01 -5.77 -14.91
CA LEU A 127 16.77 -5.68 -13.45
C LEU A 127 18.06 -5.44 -12.66
N THR A 128 19.19 -5.98 -13.13
CA THR A 128 20.51 -5.81 -12.51
C THR A 128 21.15 -4.45 -12.75
N GLU A 129 20.64 -3.67 -13.70
CA GLU A 129 21.17 -2.36 -14.10
C GLU A 129 20.43 -1.19 -13.44
N MET A 130 19.41 -1.49 -12.64
CA MET A 130 18.62 -0.50 -11.91
C MET A 130 19.49 0.36 -11.00
N LYS A 131 19.25 1.68 -10.98
CA LYS A 131 19.98 2.63 -10.13
C LYS A 131 19.76 2.35 -8.64
N ILE A 132 18.57 1.86 -8.32
CA ILE A 132 18.14 1.44 -7.00
C ILE A 132 17.68 -0.02 -7.13
N PRO A 133 18.17 -0.96 -6.31
CA PRO A 133 17.69 -2.34 -6.30
C PRO A 133 16.16 -2.42 -6.31
N PHE A 134 15.61 -3.07 -7.32
CA PHE A 134 14.18 -3.19 -7.55
C PHE A 134 13.74 -4.65 -7.49
N TYR A 135 12.63 -4.88 -6.80
CA TYR A 135 11.99 -6.18 -6.68
C TYR A 135 10.49 -6.04 -6.94
N CYS A 136 9.90 -7.03 -7.61
CA CYS A 136 8.45 -7.14 -7.68
C CYS A 136 7.99 -8.58 -7.60
N ASN A 137 6.81 -8.79 -7.04
CA ASN A 137 6.28 -10.12 -6.82
C ASN A 137 5.32 -10.59 -7.92
N ALA A 138 5.27 -11.91 -8.10
CA ALA A 138 4.24 -12.60 -8.85
C ALA A 138 3.95 -13.94 -8.17
N VAL A 139 2.85 -14.60 -8.53
CA VAL A 139 2.51 -15.93 -8.00
C VAL A 139 2.58 -16.97 -9.10
N ARG A 140 3.35 -18.03 -8.88
CA ARG A 140 3.42 -19.18 -9.77
C ARG A 140 2.17 -20.05 -9.61
N LEU A 141 1.34 -20.15 -10.65
CA LEU A 141 0.08 -20.89 -10.63
C LEU A 141 0.26 -22.38 -10.33
N GLU A 142 1.34 -23.00 -10.82
CA GLU A 142 1.60 -24.43 -10.66
C GLU A 142 1.83 -24.84 -9.19
N SER A 143 2.33 -23.91 -8.37
CA SER A 143 2.71 -24.20 -6.97
C SER A 143 1.96 -23.37 -5.94
N GLY A 144 1.34 -22.26 -6.34
CA GLY A 144 0.84 -21.23 -5.43
C GLY A 144 1.93 -20.41 -4.74
N GLY A 145 3.21 -20.64 -5.06
CA GLY A 145 4.34 -19.95 -4.46
C GLY A 145 4.52 -18.53 -5.01
N ALA A 146 4.75 -17.57 -4.12
CA ALA A 146 5.19 -16.22 -4.51
C ALA A 146 6.66 -16.25 -4.95
N VAL A 147 6.96 -15.58 -6.05
CA VAL A 147 8.31 -15.27 -6.51
C VAL A 147 8.56 -13.77 -6.40
N TYR A 148 9.82 -13.39 -6.23
CA TYR A 148 10.25 -12.00 -6.19
C TYR A 148 11.34 -11.81 -7.26
N TRP A 149 10.96 -11.20 -8.38
CA TRP A 149 11.88 -10.85 -9.45
C TRP A 149 12.95 -9.89 -8.94
N GLY A 150 14.19 -10.02 -9.43
CA GLY A 150 15.35 -9.27 -8.94
C GLY A 150 16.11 -9.96 -7.80
N THR A 151 15.57 -11.03 -7.22
CA THR A 151 16.33 -11.89 -6.27
C THR A 151 17.33 -12.79 -6.99
N PRO A 152 18.38 -13.29 -6.31
CA PRO A 152 19.30 -14.25 -6.90
C PRO A 152 18.56 -15.45 -7.52
N GLY A 153 18.82 -15.73 -8.80
CA GLY A 153 18.14 -16.78 -9.58
C GLY A 153 16.88 -16.32 -10.31
N PHE A 154 16.41 -15.09 -10.09
CA PHE A 154 15.23 -14.50 -10.74
C PHE A 154 15.52 -13.12 -11.36
N THR A 155 16.74 -12.94 -11.88
CA THR A 155 17.23 -11.70 -12.51
C THR A 155 17.21 -11.74 -14.04
N GLU A 156 17.13 -12.93 -14.64
CA GLU A 156 17.20 -13.15 -16.11
C GLU A 156 15.90 -12.76 -16.84
N ILE A 157 14.83 -12.49 -16.09
CA ILE A 157 13.55 -12.04 -16.67
C ILE A 157 13.66 -10.58 -17.10
N SER A 158 13.12 -10.25 -18.28
CA SER A 158 13.05 -8.85 -18.70
C SER A 158 12.22 -8.01 -17.73
N LEU A 159 12.58 -6.74 -17.55
CA LEU A 159 11.85 -5.81 -16.68
C LEU A 159 10.35 -5.76 -17.03
N VAL A 160 10.04 -5.74 -18.33
CA VAL A 160 8.67 -5.71 -18.85
C VAL A 160 7.89 -6.94 -18.39
N ASP A 161 8.49 -8.12 -18.42
CA ASP A 161 7.84 -9.36 -18.04
C ASP A 161 7.69 -9.50 -16.52
N ALA A 162 8.70 -9.06 -15.76
CA ALA A 162 8.62 -8.97 -14.31
C ALA A 162 7.44 -8.08 -13.87
N VAL A 163 7.33 -6.88 -14.43
CA VAL A 163 6.22 -5.95 -14.15
C VAL A 163 4.89 -6.48 -14.69
N TYR A 164 4.86 -7.04 -15.90
CA TYR A 164 3.64 -7.61 -16.48
C TYR A 164 3.07 -8.73 -15.61
N SER A 165 3.91 -9.69 -15.18
CA SER A 165 3.46 -10.78 -14.30
C SER A 165 2.92 -10.24 -12.98
N SER A 166 3.59 -9.25 -12.39
CA SER A 166 3.13 -8.59 -11.17
C SER A 166 1.80 -7.85 -11.34
N CYS A 167 1.43 -7.42 -12.55
CA CYS A 167 0.18 -6.73 -12.87
C CYS A 167 -0.90 -7.63 -13.51
N SER A 168 -0.62 -8.92 -13.71
CA SER A 168 -1.49 -9.83 -14.47
C SER A 168 -2.63 -10.39 -13.61
N LEU A 169 -3.60 -9.52 -13.30
CA LEU A 169 -4.75 -9.86 -12.47
C LEU A 169 -5.55 -11.04 -13.05
N PRO A 170 -5.84 -12.09 -12.26
CA PRO A 170 -6.61 -13.25 -12.72
C PRO A 170 -7.96 -12.87 -13.32
N GLY A 171 -8.27 -13.42 -14.50
CA GLY A 171 -9.49 -13.12 -15.25
C GLY A 171 -9.47 -11.78 -15.99
N VAL A 172 -8.52 -10.89 -15.69
CA VAL A 172 -8.34 -9.59 -16.37
C VAL A 172 -7.30 -9.75 -17.48
N PHE A 173 -6.11 -10.26 -17.15
CA PHE A 173 -5.00 -10.49 -18.09
C PHE A 173 -4.62 -11.98 -18.16
N GLU A 174 -3.94 -12.37 -19.23
CA GLU A 174 -3.41 -13.73 -19.39
C GLU A 174 -2.18 -13.90 -18.46
N PRO A 175 -2.02 -15.05 -17.77
CA PRO A 175 -0.80 -15.34 -17.03
C PRO A 175 0.45 -15.21 -17.91
N LEU A 176 1.55 -14.76 -17.32
CA LEU A 176 2.85 -14.77 -18.00
C LEU A 176 3.41 -16.18 -18.00
N GLU A 177 3.76 -16.72 -19.17
CA GLU A 177 4.59 -17.91 -19.26
C GLU A 177 6.08 -17.52 -19.21
N TRP A 178 6.81 -18.06 -18.23
CA TRP A 178 8.27 -17.89 -18.11
C TRP A 178 8.89 -19.19 -17.60
N GLU A 179 9.90 -19.69 -18.32
CA GLU A 179 10.57 -20.98 -18.04
C GLU A 179 9.60 -22.14 -17.79
N GLY A 180 8.54 -22.25 -18.61
CA GLY A 180 7.55 -23.33 -18.54
C GLY A 180 6.59 -23.26 -17.34
N ASN A 181 6.57 -22.15 -16.60
CA ASN A 181 5.63 -21.90 -15.50
C ASN A 181 4.76 -20.68 -15.80
N ASN A 182 3.58 -20.61 -15.20
CA ASN A 182 2.62 -19.53 -15.40
C ASN A 182 2.54 -18.63 -14.16
N TYR A 183 2.62 -17.31 -14.36
CA TYR A 183 2.65 -16.33 -13.29
C TYR A 183 1.49 -15.35 -13.39
N VAL A 184 0.90 -15.03 -12.23
CA VAL A 184 -0.17 -14.03 -12.07
C VAL A 184 0.21 -12.94 -11.06
N ASP A 185 -0.60 -11.89 -10.98
CA ASP A 185 -0.40 -10.75 -10.07
C ASP A 185 -0.08 -11.19 -8.63
N GLY A 186 0.95 -10.58 -8.05
CA GLY A 186 1.45 -10.88 -6.71
C GLY A 186 0.48 -10.51 -5.58
N GLY A 187 -0.44 -9.58 -5.83
CA GLY A 187 -1.39 -9.06 -4.86
C GLY A 187 -2.39 -10.08 -4.33
N ILE A 188 -2.54 -11.22 -5.01
CA ILE A 188 -3.37 -12.32 -4.52
C ILE A 188 -2.78 -13.05 -3.31
N VAL A 189 -1.46 -12.92 -3.07
CA VAL A 189 -0.75 -13.52 -1.93
C VAL A 189 -0.13 -12.45 -1.04
N ASP A 190 0.48 -11.42 -1.62
CA ASP A 190 1.25 -10.42 -0.87
C ASP A 190 1.13 -9.03 -1.51
N SER A 191 0.01 -8.34 -1.26
CA SER A 191 -0.28 -7.03 -1.86
C SER A 191 0.59 -5.90 -1.29
N VAL A 192 1.02 -6.02 -0.03
CA VAL A 192 1.98 -5.10 0.60
C VAL A 192 3.15 -5.96 1.13
N PRO A 193 4.21 -6.19 0.32
CA PRO A 193 5.22 -7.22 0.56
C PRO A 193 6.22 -6.92 1.70
N LEU A 194 5.68 -6.69 2.91
CA LEU A 194 6.44 -6.39 4.12
C LEU A 194 7.33 -7.55 4.54
N ARG A 195 6.83 -8.79 4.41
CA ARG A 195 7.59 -9.98 4.80
C ARG A 195 8.89 -10.09 4.00
N PHE A 196 8.80 -9.86 2.70
CA PHE A 196 9.97 -9.86 1.83
C PHE A 196 10.85 -8.64 2.06
N ALA A 197 10.28 -7.44 2.26
CA ALA A 197 11.07 -6.24 2.56
C ALA A 197 11.98 -6.43 3.80
N LYS A 198 11.53 -7.18 4.81
CA LYS A 198 12.35 -7.53 5.98
C LYS A 198 13.56 -8.41 5.66
N THR A 199 13.53 -9.20 4.57
CA THR A 199 14.68 -10.05 4.18
C THR A 199 15.78 -9.27 3.46
N LEU A 200 15.58 -7.96 3.20
CA LEU A 200 16.56 -7.08 2.55
C LEU A 200 17.45 -6.32 3.55
N ASP A 201 17.52 -6.81 4.79
CA ASP A 201 18.24 -6.22 5.92
C ASP A 201 17.86 -4.75 6.18
N ALA A 202 16.56 -4.45 6.12
CA ALA A 202 16.04 -3.09 6.28
C ALA A 202 16.11 -2.62 7.76
N ASP A 203 16.75 -1.48 7.99
CA ASP A 203 16.67 -0.76 9.28
C ASP A 203 15.35 0.02 9.41
N LEU A 204 14.81 0.45 8.26
CA LEU A 204 13.56 1.18 8.12
C LEU A 204 12.81 0.66 6.89
N ILE A 205 11.52 0.41 7.04
CA ILE A 205 10.61 0.14 5.93
C ILE A 205 9.62 1.30 5.86
N ILE A 206 9.48 1.90 4.69
CA ILE A 206 8.41 2.84 4.39
C ILE A 206 7.44 2.10 3.47
N ALA A 207 6.21 1.86 3.93
CA ALA A 207 5.26 1.03 3.21
C ALA A 207 3.99 1.79 2.86
N VAL A 208 3.51 1.63 1.63
CA VAL A 208 2.28 2.26 1.14
C VAL A 208 1.19 1.21 0.96
N ASP A 209 0.15 1.29 1.78
CA ASP A 209 -1.03 0.41 1.73
C ASP A 209 -2.23 1.18 1.14
N LEU A 210 -2.77 0.66 0.02
CA LEU A 210 -3.89 1.25 -0.72
C LEU A 210 -5.23 0.51 -0.47
N THR A 211 -5.25 -0.45 0.45
CA THR A 211 -6.42 -1.30 0.78
C THR A 211 -7.34 -0.70 1.85
N VAL A 212 -7.13 0.57 2.22
CA VAL A 212 -7.82 1.24 3.33
C VAL A 212 -9.35 1.32 3.09
N LYS A 213 -10.12 0.70 3.99
CA LYS A 213 -11.59 0.59 3.96
C LYS A 213 -12.36 1.87 4.29
N SER A 214 -11.73 2.87 4.91
CA SER A 214 -12.40 3.99 5.59
C SER A 214 -13.28 4.88 4.71
N THR A 215 -13.27 4.69 3.40
CA THR A 215 -14.02 5.49 2.45
C THR A 215 -14.86 4.67 1.47
N PHE A 216 -15.02 3.35 1.67
CA PHE A 216 -15.75 2.46 0.75
C PHE A 216 -17.17 2.96 0.38
N LYS A 217 -17.50 2.96 -0.93
CA LYS A 217 -18.86 3.20 -1.44
C LYS A 217 -19.43 1.91 -1.98
N THR A 218 -20.65 1.56 -1.57
CA THR A 218 -21.38 0.36 -2.02
C THR A 218 -21.64 0.38 -3.54
N PRO A 219 -21.01 -0.50 -4.33
CA PRO A 219 -21.35 -0.76 -5.74
C PRO A 219 -22.72 -1.44 -5.90
N ASP A 220 -23.29 -1.37 -7.11
CA ASP A 220 -24.51 -2.13 -7.48
C ASP A 220 -24.18 -3.61 -7.75
N TYR A 221 -24.31 -4.44 -6.70
CA TYR A 221 -24.08 -5.89 -6.78
C TYR A 221 -25.31 -6.69 -7.22
N GLN A 222 -26.50 -6.09 -7.19
CA GLN A 222 -27.75 -6.84 -7.34
C GLN A 222 -28.00 -7.32 -8.77
N ARG A 223 -27.22 -6.83 -9.75
CA ARG A 223 -27.49 -7.05 -11.18
C ARG A 223 -26.31 -7.56 -12.00
N ARG A 224 -25.11 -7.76 -11.43
CA ARG A 224 -23.89 -8.11 -12.20
C ARG A 224 -22.95 -9.06 -11.44
N VAL A 225 -22.56 -10.16 -12.09
CA VAL A 225 -21.66 -11.20 -11.52
C VAL A 225 -20.22 -10.69 -11.35
N LEU A 226 -19.67 -10.00 -12.36
CA LEU A 226 -18.26 -9.55 -12.33
C LEU A 226 -17.92 -8.55 -11.22
N PRO A 227 -18.71 -7.47 -10.97
CA PRO A 227 -18.46 -6.57 -9.84
C PRO A 227 -18.52 -7.27 -8.48
N THR A 228 -19.37 -8.29 -8.34
CA THR A 228 -19.44 -9.12 -7.13
C THR A 228 -18.17 -9.94 -6.95
N LEU A 229 -17.68 -10.60 -8.01
CA LEU A 229 -16.42 -11.35 -7.96
C LEU A 229 -15.23 -10.45 -7.65
N PHE A 230 -15.11 -9.28 -8.28
CA PHE A 230 -14.05 -8.32 -7.97
C PHE A 230 -14.11 -7.86 -6.53
N ARG A 231 -15.31 -7.58 -5.98
CA ARG A 231 -15.42 -7.25 -4.56
C ARG A 231 -14.98 -8.40 -3.66
N MET A 232 -15.29 -9.64 -4.00
CA MET A 232 -14.82 -10.80 -3.23
C MET A 232 -13.29 -10.87 -3.22
N PHE A 233 -12.63 -10.64 -4.36
CA PHE A 233 -11.17 -10.55 -4.43
C PHE A 233 -10.62 -9.41 -3.56
N GLU A 234 -11.22 -8.21 -3.63
CA GLU A 234 -10.82 -7.09 -2.79
C GLU A 234 -10.97 -7.41 -1.29
N ILE A 235 -12.05 -8.07 -0.87
CA ILE A 235 -12.25 -8.46 0.53
C ILE A 235 -11.17 -9.44 0.99
N VAL A 236 -10.86 -10.45 0.16
CA VAL A 236 -9.80 -11.42 0.49
C VAL A 236 -8.45 -10.73 0.60
N GLU A 237 -8.12 -9.86 -0.35
CA GLU A 237 -6.89 -9.06 -0.30
C GLU A 237 -6.83 -8.15 0.94
N GLU A 238 -7.93 -7.47 1.28
CA GLU A 238 -8.04 -6.62 2.48
C GLU A 238 -7.73 -7.42 3.75
N VAL A 239 -8.23 -8.65 3.87
CA VAL A 239 -7.98 -9.54 5.00
C VAL A 239 -6.53 -10.03 5.03
N LEU A 240 -5.96 -10.38 3.87
CA LEU A 240 -4.55 -10.80 3.78
C LEU A 240 -3.59 -9.67 4.14
N VAL A 241 -3.86 -8.45 3.68
CA VAL A 241 -3.08 -7.27 4.05
C VAL A 241 -3.20 -7.01 5.54
N GLU A 242 -4.41 -7.03 6.10
CA GLU A 242 -4.61 -6.88 7.55
C GLU A 242 -3.78 -7.88 8.36
N GLN A 243 -3.81 -9.16 7.98
CA GLN A 243 -2.99 -10.19 8.63
C GLN A 243 -1.48 -9.92 8.47
N SER A 244 -1.03 -9.49 7.29
CA SER A 244 0.36 -9.12 7.05
C SER A 244 0.80 -7.92 7.91
N LEU A 245 -0.06 -6.90 8.03
CA LEU A 245 0.20 -5.73 8.86
C LEU A 245 0.34 -6.11 10.34
N HIS A 246 -0.58 -6.93 10.88
CA HIS A 246 -0.48 -7.46 12.24
C HIS A 246 0.84 -8.20 12.49
N MET A 247 1.25 -9.07 11.57
CA MET A 247 2.45 -9.87 11.77
C MET A 247 3.76 -9.11 11.55
N HIS A 248 3.74 -8.02 10.78
CA HIS A 248 4.96 -7.45 10.23
C HIS A 248 5.15 -5.95 10.46
N VAL A 249 4.14 -5.20 10.88
CA VAL A 249 4.30 -3.78 11.24
C VAL A 249 4.81 -3.67 12.68
N ASP A 250 5.99 -3.06 12.82
CA ASP A 250 6.62 -2.76 14.10
C ASP A 250 7.22 -1.33 14.05
N HIS A 251 7.98 -0.93 15.07
CA HIS A 251 8.61 0.39 15.18
C HIS A 251 9.53 0.77 14.00
N ARG A 252 9.97 -0.20 13.18
CA ARG A 252 10.79 0.03 11.99
C ARG A 252 9.96 0.26 10.74
N VAL A 253 8.63 0.16 10.81
CA VAL A 253 7.74 0.28 9.65
C VAL A 253 6.94 1.58 9.72
N ALA A 254 7.29 2.54 8.87
CA ALA A 254 6.48 3.72 8.62
C ALA A 254 5.40 3.38 7.57
N LEU A 255 4.21 3.03 8.05
CA LEU A 255 3.06 2.70 7.21
C LEU A 255 2.30 3.97 6.79
N ILE A 256 2.13 4.16 5.49
CA ILE A 256 1.41 5.25 4.84
C ILE A 256 0.13 4.67 4.24
N GLN A 257 -1.03 5.22 4.61
CA GLN A 257 -2.34 4.69 4.27
C GLN A 257 -3.25 5.76 3.65
N PRO A 258 -3.02 6.14 2.37
CA PRO A 258 -3.80 7.18 1.72
C PRO A 258 -5.29 6.85 1.75
N LYS A 259 -6.14 7.83 2.07
CA LYS A 259 -7.60 7.65 2.22
C LYS A 259 -8.33 7.61 0.87
N VAL A 260 -7.95 6.66 0.02
CA VAL A 260 -8.40 6.55 -1.38
C VAL A 260 -9.38 5.38 -1.62
N GLY A 261 -9.86 4.73 -0.55
CA GLY A 261 -10.79 3.59 -0.59
C GLY A 261 -12.16 3.85 -1.24
N HIS A 262 -12.63 5.10 -1.29
CA HIS A 262 -13.87 5.50 -1.98
C HIS A 262 -13.76 5.42 -3.49
N LEU A 263 -12.53 5.40 -4.01
CA LEU A 263 -12.27 5.36 -5.44
C LEU A 263 -12.28 3.92 -5.90
N HIS A 264 -13.01 3.68 -6.98
CA HIS A 264 -13.02 2.39 -7.64
C HIS A 264 -11.67 2.15 -8.31
N ARG A 265 -11.14 0.92 -8.24
CA ARG A 265 -9.80 0.57 -8.74
C ARG A 265 -9.63 0.73 -10.25
N PHE A 266 -10.74 0.88 -10.97
CA PHE A 266 -10.82 1.13 -12.41
C PHE A 266 -11.54 2.46 -12.74
N ASP A 267 -11.68 3.38 -11.78
CA ASP A 267 -12.15 4.75 -12.04
C ASP A 267 -10.95 5.69 -12.09
N PHE A 268 -10.80 6.35 -13.23
CA PHE A 268 -9.64 7.16 -13.54
C PHE A 268 -9.96 8.67 -13.50
N SER A 269 -11.18 9.07 -13.18
CA SER A 269 -11.62 10.49 -13.30
C SER A 269 -10.96 11.46 -12.31
N LYS A 270 -10.34 10.95 -11.23
CA LYS A 270 -9.90 11.74 -10.06
C LYS A 270 -8.40 11.62 -9.75
N VAL A 271 -7.53 11.47 -10.76
CA VAL A 271 -6.08 11.24 -10.57
C VAL A 271 -5.42 12.27 -9.64
N GLY A 272 -5.66 13.57 -9.86
CA GLY A 272 -5.04 14.62 -9.06
C GLY A 272 -5.41 14.54 -7.56
N GLU A 273 -6.66 14.17 -7.25
CA GLU A 273 -7.13 13.96 -5.88
C GLU A 273 -6.44 12.76 -5.23
N VAL A 274 -6.16 11.69 -5.99
CA VAL A 274 -5.44 10.50 -5.49
C VAL A 274 -3.98 10.82 -5.18
N ILE A 275 -3.32 11.55 -6.08
CA ILE A 275 -1.93 11.99 -5.89
C ILE A 275 -1.85 12.88 -4.65
N GLN A 276 -2.72 13.87 -4.53
CA GLN A 276 -2.76 14.77 -3.38
C GLN A 276 -3.00 14.00 -2.07
N ALA A 277 -3.96 13.07 -2.03
CA ALA A 277 -4.21 12.25 -0.85
C ALA A 277 -2.99 11.39 -0.44
N GLY A 278 -2.21 10.90 -1.41
CA GLY A 278 -0.96 10.19 -1.15
C GLY A 278 0.13 11.09 -0.57
N GLU A 279 0.26 12.30 -1.12
CA GLU A 279 1.24 13.30 -0.65
C GLU A 279 0.93 13.79 0.76
N GLU A 280 -0.31 14.16 1.03
CA GLU A 280 -0.74 14.64 2.35
C GLU A 280 -0.54 13.57 3.44
N GLU A 281 -0.95 12.32 3.17
CA GLU A 281 -0.76 11.22 4.12
C GLU A 281 0.72 10.91 4.35
N ALA A 282 1.54 10.92 3.29
CA ALA A 282 2.97 10.71 3.42
C ALA A 282 3.64 11.82 4.24
N LEU A 283 3.31 13.09 3.99
CA LEU A 283 3.83 14.20 4.78
C LEU A 283 3.45 14.04 6.26
N ASN A 284 2.20 13.69 6.57
CA ASN A 284 1.74 13.46 7.93
C ASN A 284 2.52 12.32 8.62
N VAL A 285 2.62 11.16 7.97
CA VAL A 285 3.27 9.99 8.56
C VAL A 285 4.76 10.19 8.70
N LEU A 286 5.44 10.70 7.66
CA LEU A 286 6.90 10.78 7.63
C LEU A 286 7.44 11.84 8.58
N THR A 287 6.71 12.93 8.81
CA THR A 287 7.11 13.99 9.75
C THR A 287 6.78 13.65 11.21
N ALA A 288 5.77 12.81 11.46
CA ALA A 288 5.39 12.42 12.82
C ALA A 288 6.07 11.14 13.32
N HIS A 289 6.33 10.17 12.43
CA HIS A 289 6.81 8.86 12.83
C HIS A 289 8.25 8.90 13.35
N THR A 290 8.50 8.22 14.47
CA THR A 290 9.77 8.29 15.23
C THR A 290 10.98 7.87 14.39
N SER A 291 10.81 6.89 13.51
CA SER A 291 11.89 6.36 12.66
C SER A 291 12.19 7.21 11.42
N THR A 292 11.32 8.16 11.05
CA THR A 292 11.45 8.99 9.83
C THR A 292 11.58 10.48 10.10
N ARG A 293 11.02 11.00 11.21
CA ARG A 293 11.03 12.44 11.52
C ARG A 293 12.43 13.07 11.61
N GLY A 294 13.43 12.27 11.98
CA GLY A 294 14.83 12.69 12.01
C GLY A 294 15.57 12.56 10.68
N LEU A 295 14.91 12.08 9.62
CA LEU A 295 15.46 11.99 8.26
C LEU A 295 15.03 13.15 7.36
N VAL A 296 14.12 13.99 7.85
CA VAL A 296 13.60 15.15 7.11
C VAL A 296 14.70 16.20 6.96
N SER A 297 14.79 16.81 5.79
CA SER A 297 15.67 17.95 5.50
C SER A 297 15.43 19.10 6.48
N ASP A 298 16.51 19.79 6.87
CA ASP A 298 16.48 21.01 7.67
C ASP A 298 16.14 22.26 6.84
N GLU A 299 16.08 22.14 5.51
CA GLU A 299 15.62 23.21 4.62
C GLU A 299 14.14 23.52 4.82
N ILE A 300 13.83 24.77 5.15
CA ILE A 300 12.45 25.28 5.23
C ILE A 300 11.87 25.33 3.82
N LYS A 301 10.78 24.58 3.60
CA LYS A 301 10.03 24.62 2.34
C LYS A 301 8.77 25.48 2.49
N ASP A 302 8.69 26.53 1.69
CA ASP A 302 7.55 27.44 1.67
C ASP A 302 6.23 26.68 1.44
N GLY A 303 5.21 26.99 2.24
CA GLY A 303 3.89 26.36 2.18
C GLY A 303 3.77 25.02 2.91
N LEU A 304 4.87 24.43 3.39
CA LEU A 304 4.84 23.21 4.18
C LEU A 304 4.66 23.54 5.67
N THR A 305 3.42 23.59 6.16
CA THR A 305 3.18 23.63 7.61
C THR A 305 3.56 22.27 8.18
N CYS A 306 4.67 22.19 8.91
CA CYS A 306 5.05 20.97 9.63
C CYS A 306 4.01 20.72 10.73
N PRO A 307 3.12 19.72 10.62
CA PRO A 307 2.16 19.42 11.64
C PRO A 307 2.88 18.60 12.70
N VAL A 308 3.89 19.17 13.37
CA VAL A 308 4.56 18.51 14.49
C VAL A 308 3.60 18.53 15.68
N MET A 309 2.61 17.64 15.61
CA MET A 309 1.92 17.15 16.78
C MET A 309 2.50 15.78 17.03
N PRO A 310 3.25 15.55 18.13
CA PRO A 310 3.63 14.21 18.55
C PRO A 310 2.36 13.37 18.70
N LYS A 311 2.10 12.50 17.72
CA LYS A 311 1.01 11.53 17.79
C LYS A 311 1.57 10.27 18.44
N ASP A 312 1.77 10.35 19.75
CA ASP A 312 2.35 9.23 20.51
C ASP A 312 1.32 8.11 20.73
N HIS A 313 0.04 8.34 20.42
CA HIS A 313 -1.05 7.38 20.57
C HIS A 313 -2.15 7.55 19.53
N VAL A 314 -2.86 6.46 19.24
CA VAL A 314 -4.13 6.47 18.50
C VAL A 314 -5.28 6.64 19.49
N SER A 315 -6.20 7.57 19.22
CA SER A 315 -7.40 7.75 20.04
C SER A 315 -8.51 6.82 19.59
N LEU A 316 -9.09 6.05 20.51
CA LEU A 316 -10.18 5.11 20.22
C LEU A 316 -11.53 5.71 20.62
N HIS A 317 -12.46 5.80 19.67
CA HIS A 317 -13.82 6.28 19.89
C HIS A 317 -14.83 5.19 19.53
N LEU A 318 -15.87 5.04 20.35
CA LEU A 318 -16.98 4.12 20.11
C LEU A 318 -18.29 4.89 20.22
N ASP A 319 -19.14 4.78 19.20
CA ASP A 319 -20.53 5.20 19.23
C ASP A 319 -21.41 4.05 19.77
N PRO A 320 -21.91 4.14 21.01
CA PRO A 320 -22.72 3.09 21.61
C PRO A 320 -24.07 2.91 20.90
N SER A 321 -24.57 3.91 20.17
CA SER A 321 -25.85 3.80 19.43
C SER A 321 -25.75 2.90 18.20
N LEU A 322 -24.54 2.73 17.66
CA LEU A 322 -24.24 1.87 16.51
C LEU A 322 -23.67 0.51 16.94
N CYS A 323 -23.21 0.36 18.19
CA CYS A 323 -22.58 -0.87 18.65
C CYS A 323 -23.61 -1.98 18.90
N VAL A 324 -23.43 -3.13 18.23
CA VAL A 324 -24.32 -4.29 18.36
C VAL A 324 -23.76 -5.41 19.25
N GLY A 325 -22.63 -5.19 19.92
CA GLY A 325 -22.11 -6.17 20.87
C GLY A 325 -21.42 -7.40 20.30
N CYS A 326 -21.13 -7.42 19.01
CA CYS A 326 -20.63 -8.62 18.33
C CYS A 326 -19.23 -9.10 18.76
N GLY A 327 -18.50 -8.32 19.56
CA GLY A 327 -17.15 -8.67 20.03
C GLY A 327 -16.05 -8.66 18.97
N MET A 328 -16.37 -8.33 17.71
CA MET A 328 -15.40 -8.36 16.60
C MET A 328 -14.19 -7.46 16.84
N CYS A 329 -14.39 -6.28 17.43
CA CYS A 329 -13.29 -5.37 17.76
C CYS A 329 -12.33 -5.95 18.81
N GLN A 330 -12.82 -6.78 19.73
CA GLN A 330 -11.98 -7.48 20.69
C GLN A 330 -11.23 -8.64 20.02
N MET A 331 -11.88 -9.35 19.10
CA MET A 331 -11.29 -10.46 18.35
C MET A 331 -10.07 -10.03 17.52
N VAL A 332 -10.09 -8.81 16.97
CA VAL A 332 -9.05 -8.33 16.04
C VAL A 332 -8.09 -7.32 16.66
N CYS A 333 -8.25 -6.92 17.92
CA CYS A 333 -7.42 -5.89 18.54
C CYS A 333 -6.30 -6.52 19.37
N GLU A 334 -5.10 -6.61 18.80
CA GLU A 334 -3.92 -7.22 19.46
C GLU A 334 -3.42 -6.46 20.70
N THR A 335 -3.83 -5.20 20.86
CA THR A 335 -3.40 -4.32 21.97
C THR A 335 -4.41 -4.27 23.12
N ASP A 336 -5.47 -5.08 23.04
CA ASP A 336 -6.63 -5.07 23.92
C ASP A 336 -7.24 -3.67 24.12
N GLY A 337 -7.33 -2.88 23.05
CA GLY A 337 -7.95 -1.54 23.09
C GLY A 337 -9.45 -1.55 23.46
N PHE A 338 -10.11 -2.71 23.33
CA PHE A 338 -11.53 -2.91 23.59
C PHE A 338 -11.78 -4.17 24.43
N TRP A 339 -12.83 -4.15 25.23
CA TRP A 339 -13.45 -5.35 25.81
C TRP A 339 -14.93 -5.41 25.44
N ALA A 340 -15.50 -6.61 25.35
CA ALA A 340 -16.95 -6.79 25.29
C ALA A 340 -17.48 -7.02 26.71
N GLU A 341 -18.27 -6.09 27.23
CA GLU A 341 -18.96 -6.23 28.51
C GLU A 341 -20.46 -6.12 28.29
N ALA A 342 -21.23 -7.04 28.87
CA ALA A 342 -22.69 -7.08 28.77
C ALA A 342 -23.26 -7.02 27.32
N GLY A 343 -22.50 -7.50 26.33
CA GLY A 343 -22.91 -7.46 24.93
C GLY A 343 -22.81 -6.06 24.29
N VAL A 344 -21.93 -5.19 24.77
CA VAL A 344 -21.53 -3.95 24.07
C VAL A 344 -20.01 -3.84 24.14
N ALA A 345 -19.37 -3.40 23.05
CA ALA A 345 -17.95 -3.06 23.11
C ALA A 345 -17.76 -1.87 24.05
N THR A 346 -16.64 -1.79 24.75
CA THR A 346 -16.26 -0.59 25.52
C THR A 346 -14.77 -0.36 25.31
N VAL A 347 -14.38 0.91 25.18
CA VAL A 347 -12.99 1.31 24.98
C VAL A 347 -12.24 1.12 26.30
N ARG A 348 -11.24 0.23 26.32
CA ARG A 348 -10.37 -0.04 27.48
C ARG A 348 -9.24 0.98 27.58
N LYS A 349 -8.66 1.36 26.44
CA LYS A 349 -7.56 2.33 26.32
C LYS A 349 -7.99 3.42 25.34
N SER A 350 -8.50 4.55 25.84
CA SER A 350 -8.91 5.68 24.99
C SER A 350 -7.73 6.30 24.23
N ALA A 351 -6.52 6.20 24.79
CA ALA A 351 -5.25 6.49 24.15
C ALA A 351 -4.42 5.21 24.04
N ASN A 352 -4.18 4.75 22.81
CA ASN A 352 -3.48 3.50 22.54
C ASN A 352 -2.11 3.76 21.89
N TYR A 353 -1.07 3.72 22.72
CA TYR A 353 0.33 3.94 22.34
C TYR A 353 0.95 2.71 21.66
N GLU A 354 0.35 1.54 21.84
CA GLU A 354 0.82 0.25 21.34
C GLU A 354 0.19 -0.10 19.99
N CYS A 355 -0.77 0.70 19.49
CA CYS A 355 -1.47 0.41 18.23
C CYS A 355 -0.52 0.54 17.03
N THR A 356 -0.18 -0.59 16.41
CA THR A 356 0.75 -0.69 15.28
C THR A 356 0.09 -0.50 13.90
N ARG A 357 -0.96 0.34 13.81
CA ARG A 357 -1.43 1.00 12.56
C ARG A 357 -2.17 0.16 11.51
N ASP A 358 -2.53 -1.09 11.79
CA ASP A 358 -3.38 -1.84 10.85
C ASP A 358 -4.87 -1.39 10.90
N HIS A 359 -5.27 -0.78 12.02
CA HIS A 359 -6.62 -0.26 12.29
C HIS A 359 -7.71 -1.35 12.19
N ALA A 360 -7.38 -2.61 12.47
CA ALA A 360 -8.31 -3.74 12.34
C ALA A 360 -9.65 -3.53 13.05
N CYS A 361 -9.65 -2.92 14.24
CA CYS A 361 -10.88 -2.67 14.99
C CYS A 361 -11.90 -1.83 14.21
N VAL A 362 -11.45 -0.80 13.48
CA VAL A 362 -12.32 0.00 12.60
C VAL A 362 -12.63 -0.75 11.31
N ARG A 363 -11.64 -1.40 10.69
CA ARG A 363 -11.81 -2.18 9.45
C ARG A 363 -12.83 -3.31 9.57
N ASN A 364 -13.00 -3.87 10.77
CA ASN A 364 -13.88 -4.98 11.06
C ASN A 364 -15.14 -4.57 11.82
N CYS A 365 -15.37 -3.30 12.11
CA CYS A 365 -16.63 -2.92 12.77
C CYS A 365 -17.80 -3.00 11.77
N PRO A 366 -18.76 -3.94 11.91
CA PRO A 366 -19.80 -4.17 10.91
C PRO A 366 -20.80 -3.01 10.81
N THR A 367 -20.86 -2.15 11.83
CA THR A 367 -21.78 -1.02 11.94
C THR A 367 -21.09 0.34 11.87
N ASN A 368 -19.77 0.36 11.64
CA ASN A 368 -18.95 1.58 11.73
C ASN A 368 -19.08 2.32 13.07
N ALA A 369 -19.38 1.60 14.16
CA ALA A 369 -19.47 2.16 15.50
C ALA A 369 -18.12 2.64 16.05
N ILE A 370 -17.00 2.23 15.46
CA ILE A 370 -15.66 2.58 15.94
C ILE A 370 -15.03 3.59 14.98
N SER A 371 -14.44 4.64 15.53
CA SER A 371 -13.60 5.59 14.79
C SER A 371 -12.28 5.81 15.51
N LEU A 372 -11.23 6.11 14.74
CA LEU A 372 -9.90 6.42 15.25
C LEU A 372 -9.62 7.91 15.11
N GLY A 373 -9.13 8.51 16.19
CA GLY A 373 -8.60 9.86 16.22
C GLY A 373 -7.07 9.86 16.32
N ASN A 374 -6.47 11.03 16.12
CA ASN A 374 -5.02 11.20 16.20
C ASN A 374 -4.22 10.27 15.25
N LEU A 375 -4.77 10.04 14.05
CA LEU A 375 -4.11 9.39 12.91
C LEU A 375 -3.39 10.43 12.06
#